data_AF-A0A554JMW1-F1
#
_entry.id   AF-A0A554JMW1-F1
#
_cell.length_a   1.000
_cell.length_b   1.000
_cell.length_c   1.000
_cell.angle_alpha   90.00
_cell.angle_beta   90.00
_cell.angle_gamma   90.00
#
_symmetry.space_group_name_H-M   'P 1'
#
loop_
_entity.id
_entity.type
_entity.pdbx_description
1 polymer ?
#
loop_
_entity_poly.entity_id
_entity_poly.type
_entity_poly.pdbx_seq_one_letter_code
_entity_poly.pdbx_strand_id
1 'polypeptide(L)'
;TREAMIKFQTKENITPINGSFTGNTRVRLNQLLESAKPPSAPLTLFFRDLVFGIRADPDVTRLQEFLRSKGFFTYPESTGNYFTVTQNAVQLYQLDKKIPSHGSVNALTRAYINLDILTGILAEKKDDSTQVKPLPETATSTFYKKIDISGFSGRSKDPLSEHITITNRTRDESIPVTGWEFETSLGTRLAIPTAYNLPGVLDASLGPITLPPGGRLSITIGKQEKYPAFRENICTGYFTEQTKFTPSISKQCPRPDTRDLLYLGDTCIAAIDKVSRCTIPTATHFFAQTSECSNYMIQHLTYAGCVRDNRNNADFYENQWYVWLSRDTEIFRNIHETLILRDVAGKFVDEREY
;
A
#
# COMPACT_ATOMS: atom_id res chain seq x y z
N THR A 1 39.32 -23.68 23.82
CA THR A 1 40.33 -23.56 24.91
C THR A 1 41.68 -23.20 24.31
N ARG A 2 42.61 -22.61 25.10
CA ARG A 2 43.92 -22.14 24.59
C ARG A 2 44.74 -23.27 23.94
N GLU A 3 44.77 -24.46 24.54
CA GLU A 3 45.46 -25.63 23.98
C GLU A 3 44.86 -26.10 22.66
N ALA A 4 43.52 -26.10 22.55
CA ALA A 4 42.85 -26.41 21.28
C ALA A 4 43.18 -25.38 20.20
N MET A 5 43.33 -24.10 20.58
CA MET A 5 43.70 -23.03 19.65
C MET A 5 45.14 -23.14 19.17
N ILE A 6 46.07 -23.53 20.04
CA ILE A 6 47.46 -23.84 19.66
C ILE A 6 47.48 -24.99 18.66
N LYS A 7 46.76 -26.10 18.93
CA LYS A 7 46.65 -27.24 17.99
C LYS A 7 46.07 -26.83 16.63
N PHE A 8 45.04 -25.97 16.64
CA PHE A 8 44.45 -25.43 15.42
C PHE A 8 45.42 -24.54 14.64
N GLN A 9 46.08 -23.59 15.32
CA GLN A 9 47.08 -22.70 14.72
C GLN A 9 48.26 -23.49 14.12
N THR A 10 48.73 -24.54 14.78
CA THR A 10 49.76 -25.44 14.26
C THR A 10 49.28 -26.20 13.01
N LYS A 11 48.06 -26.75 13.04
CA LYS A 11 47.50 -27.52 11.92
C LYS A 11 47.30 -26.67 10.67
N GLU A 12 46.84 -25.44 10.83
CA GLU A 12 46.55 -24.51 9.74
C GLU A 12 47.73 -23.57 9.39
N ASN A 13 48.92 -23.81 9.97
CA ASN A 13 50.14 -23.02 9.75
C ASN A 13 49.98 -21.51 10.02
N ILE A 14 49.28 -21.14 11.10
CA ILE A 14 49.00 -19.74 11.46
C ILE A 14 50.03 -19.22 12.48
N THR A 15 50.75 -18.15 12.14
CA THR A 15 51.70 -17.47 13.04
C THR A 15 51.16 -16.13 13.55
N PRO A 16 51.40 -15.78 14.83
CA PRO A 16 52.08 -16.57 15.87
C PRO A 16 51.18 -17.66 16.49
N ILE A 17 51.77 -18.80 16.87
CA ILE A 17 51.10 -19.91 17.55
C ILE A 17 51.04 -19.63 19.06
N ASN A 18 50.16 -18.70 19.46
CA ASN A 18 50.07 -18.20 20.84
C ASN A 18 48.80 -18.66 21.58
N GLY A 19 47.92 -19.39 20.90
CA GLY A 19 46.62 -19.82 21.41
C GLY A 19 45.57 -18.72 21.50
N SER A 20 45.82 -17.56 20.88
CA SER A 20 44.88 -16.43 20.81
C SER A 20 43.94 -16.55 19.61
N PHE A 21 42.65 -16.29 19.82
CA PHE A 21 41.63 -16.30 18.77
C PHE A 21 41.48 -14.92 18.10
N THR A 22 42.58 -14.37 17.58
CA THR A 22 42.60 -13.01 17.02
C THR A 22 43.34 -12.96 15.69
N GLY A 23 43.11 -11.91 14.90
CA GLY A 23 43.83 -11.67 13.64
C GLY A 23 43.71 -12.83 12.65
N ASN A 24 44.86 -13.32 12.16
CA ASN A 24 44.96 -14.39 11.16
C ASN A 24 44.26 -15.69 11.59
N THR A 25 44.21 -15.98 12.90
CA THR A 25 43.53 -17.19 13.41
C THR A 25 42.02 -17.12 13.21
N ARG A 26 41.42 -15.94 13.42
CA ARG A 26 40.00 -15.70 13.16
C ARG A 26 39.69 -15.71 11.66
N VAL A 27 40.56 -15.08 10.86
CA VAL A 27 40.41 -15.05 9.38
C VAL A 27 40.43 -16.45 8.80
N ARG A 28 41.40 -17.27 9.19
CA ARG A 28 41.53 -18.64 8.67
C ARG A 28 40.39 -19.54 9.11
N LEU A 29 39.93 -19.42 10.36
CA LEU A 29 38.75 -20.18 10.82
C LEU A 29 37.50 -19.78 10.03
N ASN A 30 37.27 -18.48 9.82
CA ASN A 30 36.13 -18.00 9.03
C ASN A 30 36.20 -18.49 7.57
N GLN A 31 37.38 -18.51 6.96
CA GLN A 31 37.56 -19.07 5.61
C GLN A 31 37.26 -20.57 5.54
N LEU A 32 37.64 -21.34 6.57
CA LEU A 32 37.31 -22.77 6.64
C LEU A 32 35.81 -22.98 6.81
N LEU A 33 35.16 -22.16 7.64
CA LEU A 33 33.70 -22.17 7.82
C LEU A 33 32.95 -21.75 6.54
N GLU A 34 33.47 -20.79 5.79
CA GLU A 34 32.93 -20.38 4.48
C GLU A 34 33.11 -21.47 3.41
N SER A 35 34.24 -22.18 3.42
CA SER A 35 34.50 -23.30 2.51
C SER A 35 33.75 -24.60 2.88
N ALA A 36 33.34 -24.73 4.14
CA ALA A 36 32.51 -25.83 4.64
C ALA A 36 31.01 -25.55 4.49
N LYS A 37 30.63 -24.35 4.03
CA LYS A 37 29.24 -24.02 3.71
C LYS A 37 28.85 -24.77 2.43
N PRO A 38 27.82 -25.63 2.45
CA PRO A 38 27.32 -26.24 1.22
C PRO A 38 27.00 -25.12 0.22
N PRO A 39 27.29 -25.28 -1.08
CA PRO A 39 26.89 -24.30 -2.07
C PRO A 39 25.40 -24.03 -1.89
N SER A 40 25.03 -22.76 -1.71
CA SER A 40 23.65 -22.34 -1.53
C SER A 40 22.84 -22.82 -2.74
N ALA A 41 22.14 -23.93 -2.57
CA ALA A 41 21.37 -24.54 -3.63
C ALA A 41 20.30 -23.52 -4.09
N PRO A 42 20.10 -23.34 -5.41
CA PRO A 42 18.96 -22.58 -5.89
C PRO A 42 17.68 -23.21 -5.34
N LEU A 43 16.79 -22.38 -4.79
CA LEU A 43 15.44 -22.77 -4.37
C LEU A 43 14.73 -23.50 -5.51
N THR A 44 14.62 -24.81 -5.43
CA THR A 44 13.91 -25.60 -6.44
C THR A 44 12.69 -26.23 -5.80
N LEU A 45 11.55 -25.56 -5.94
CA LEU A 45 10.26 -26.11 -5.54
C LEU A 45 9.83 -27.25 -6.49
N PHE A 46 8.89 -28.08 -6.06
CA PHE A 46 8.25 -29.08 -6.90
C PHE A 46 7.01 -28.47 -7.56
N PHE A 47 6.94 -28.52 -8.89
CA PHE A 47 5.83 -27.96 -9.67
C PHE A 47 5.00 -29.00 -10.42
N ARG A 48 5.50 -30.23 -10.61
CA ARG A 48 4.81 -31.32 -11.31
C ARG A 48 4.61 -32.55 -10.44
N ASP A 49 3.61 -33.36 -10.77
CA ASP A 49 3.37 -34.63 -10.07
C ASP A 49 4.57 -35.59 -10.25
N LEU A 50 4.97 -36.25 -9.16
CA LEU A 50 5.93 -37.36 -9.19
C LEU A 50 5.22 -38.62 -8.71
N VAL A 51 5.32 -39.67 -9.51
CA VAL A 51 4.57 -40.92 -9.32
C VAL A 51 5.48 -42.14 -9.51
N PHE A 52 5.00 -43.30 -9.07
CA PHE A 52 5.68 -44.57 -9.25
C PHE A 52 6.00 -44.84 -10.72
N GLY A 53 7.21 -45.31 -11.00
CA GLY A 53 7.68 -45.70 -12.33
C GLY A 53 8.65 -44.72 -12.99
N ILE A 54 8.79 -43.50 -12.46
CA ILE A 54 9.76 -42.52 -12.96
C ILE A 54 11.20 -43.01 -12.72
N ARG A 55 12.09 -42.82 -13.70
CA ARG A 55 13.49 -43.29 -13.67
C ARG A 55 14.48 -42.17 -13.94
N ALA A 56 15.63 -42.21 -13.27
CA ALA A 56 16.77 -41.31 -13.45
C ALA A 56 16.37 -39.82 -13.58
N ASP A 57 15.40 -39.40 -12.77
CA ASP A 57 14.76 -38.10 -12.90
C ASP A 57 15.30 -37.13 -11.84
N PRO A 58 15.71 -35.91 -12.22
CA PRO A 58 16.32 -34.95 -11.32
C PRO A 58 15.37 -34.46 -10.22
N ASP A 59 14.05 -34.38 -10.47
CA ASP A 59 13.10 -34.01 -9.41
C ASP A 59 12.89 -35.16 -8.44
N VAL A 60 12.92 -36.40 -8.91
CA VAL A 60 12.88 -37.57 -8.01
C VAL A 60 14.14 -37.62 -7.14
N THR A 61 15.31 -37.30 -7.69
CA THR A 61 16.55 -37.18 -6.90
C THR A 61 16.39 -36.15 -5.79
N ARG A 62 15.89 -34.94 -6.12
CA ARG A 62 15.63 -33.88 -5.14
C ARG A 62 14.60 -34.29 -4.09
N LEU A 63 13.56 -35.01 -4.49
CA LEU A 63 12.55 -35.54 -3.58
C LEU A 63 13.15 -36.52 -2.58
N GLN A 64 14.01 -37.44 -3.05
CA GLN A 64 14.68 -38.42 -2.20
C GLN A 64 15.62 -37.75 -1.19
N GLU A 65 16.34 -36.71 -1.61
CA GLU A 65 17.17 -35.91 -0.70
C GLU A 65 16.33 -35.18 0.36
N PHE A 66 15.23 -34.55 -0.05
CA PHE A 66 14.29 -33.90 0.87
C PHE A 66 13.75 -34.90 1.90
N LEU A 67 13.23 -36.05 1.44
CA LEU A 67 12.67 -37.06 2.33
C LEU A 67 13.73 -37.65 3.27
N ARG A 68 14.98 -37.78 2.80
CA ARG A 68 16.11 -38.20 3.64
C ARG A 68 16.39 -37.18 4.73
N SER A 69 16.40 -35.88 4.40
CA SER A 69 16.61 -34.80 5.38
C SER A 69 15.55 -34.79 6.49
N LYS A 70 14.33 -35.26 6.19
CA LYS A 70 13.24 -35.40 7.14
C LYS A 70 13.22 -36.77 7.86
N GLY A 71 14.14 -37.67 7.52
CA GLY A 71 14.24 -39.00 8.11
C GLY A 71 13.30 -40.06 7.51
N PHE A 72 12.58 -39.76 6.42
CA PHE A 72 11.62 -40.67 5.79
C PHE A 72 12.25 -41.57 4.71
N PHE A 73 13.41 -41.21 4.16
CA PHE A 73 14.09 -41.97 3.10
C PHE A 73 15.42 -42.52 3.60
N THR A 74 15.50 -43.84 3.76
CA THR A 74 16.66 -44.54 4.36
C THR A 74 17.62 -45.14 3.35
N TYR A 75 17.30 -45.09 2.05
CA TYR A 75 18.17 -45.64 1.03
C TYR A 75 19.43 -44.77 0.86
N PRO A 76 20.64 -45.38 0.74
CA PRO A 76 21.90 -44.64 0.78
C PRO A 76 22.05 -43.59 -0.31
N GLU A 77 21.47 -43.81 -1.48
CA GLU A 77 21.67 -42.98 -2.67
C GLU A 77 20.36 -42.33 -3.17
N SER A 78 20.43 -41.11 -3.69
CA SER A 78 19.30 -40.51 -4.42
C SER A 78 19.43 -40.83 -5.91
N THR A 79 18.91 -41.99 -6.31
CA THR A 79 19.09 -42.52 -7.67
C THR A 79 18.20 -41.87 -8.73
N GLY A 80 17.25 -41.02 -8.33
CA GLY A 80 16.26 -40.43 -9.24
C GLY A 80 15.17 -41.40 -9.69
N ASN A 81 15.08 -42.57 -9.06
CA ASN A 81 14.09 -43.59 -9.37
C ASN A 81 12.92 -43.59 -8.37
N TYR A 82 11.70 -43.45 -8.86
CA TYR A 82 10.49 -43.47 -8.03
C TYR A 82 9.86 -44.86 -8.06
N PHE A 83 10.39 -45.78 -7.25
CA PHE A 83 9.83 -47.12 -7.05
C PHE A 83 9.39 -47.31 -5.59
N THR A 84 9.25 -48.56 -5.15
CA THR A 84 8.69 -48.93 -3.85
C THR A 84 9.33 -48.20 -2.68
N VAL A 85 10.66 -48.02 -2.69
CA VAL A 85 11.36 -47.35 -1.58
C VAL A 85 11.02 -45.87 -1.50
N THR A 86 11.02 -45.17 -2.64
CA THR A 86 10.63 -43.74 -2.72
C THR A 86 9.15 -43.56 -2.42
N GLN A 87 8.30 -44.45 -2.93
CA GLN A 87 6.86 -44.43 -2.66
C GLN A 87 6.58 -44.58 -1.16
N ASN A 88 7.17 -45.57 -0.50
CA ASN A 88 7.01 -45.78 0.94
C ASN A 88 7.47 -44.56 1.75
N ALA A 89 8.59 -43.93 1.38
CA ALA A 89 9.06 -42.71 2.03
C ALA A 89 8.07 -41.54 1.87
N VAL A 90 7.45 -41.40 0.70
CA VAL A 90 6.40 -40.39 0.48
C VAL A 90 5.15 -40.70 1.30
N GLN A 91 4.76 -41.97 1.46
CA GLN A 91 3.63 -42.35 2.31
C GLN A 91 3.88 -42.02 3.77
N LEU A 92 5.09 -42.26 4.28
CA LEU A 92 5.49 -41.90 5.64
C LEU A 92 5.44 -40.37 5.85
N TYR A 93 5.94 -39.61 4.89
CA TYR A 93 5.85 -38.15 4.92
C TYR A 93 4.39 -37.66 4.90
N GLN A 94 3.55 -38.24 4.04
CA GLN A 94 2.13 -37.90 3.96
C GLN A 94 1.40 -38.21 5.27
N LEU A 95 1.73 -39.33 5.91
CA LEU A 95 1.18 -39.72 7.20
C LEU A 95 1.57 -38.73 8.31
N ASP A 96 2.84 -38.31 8.34
CA ASP A 96 3.33 -37.28 9.29
C ASP A 96 2.58 -35.94 9.12
N LYS A 97 2.34 -35.53 7.87
CA LYS A 97 1.56 -34.32 7.55
C LYS A 97 0.05 -34.48 7.69
N LYS A 98 -0.44 -35.67 8.07
CA LYS A 98 -1.87 -35.98 8.22
C LYS A 98 -2.66 -35.75 6.92
N ILE A 99 -2.06 -36.06 5.77
CA ILE A 99 -2.70 -36.01 4.44
C ILE A 99 -2.85 -37.43 3.85
N PRO A 100 -3.71 -37.64 2.83
CA PRO A 100 -3.89 -38.96 2.22
C PRO A 100 -2.57 -39.58 1.72
N SER A 101 -2.24 -40.78 2.21
CA SER A 101 -0.94 -41.45 2.05
C SER A 101 -0.86 -42.39 0.84
N HIS A 102 -1.29 -41.93 -0.33
CA HIS A 102 -1.29 -42.74 -1.56
C HIS A 102 0.12 -42.95 -2.15
N GLY A 103 1.15 -42.31 -1.61
CA GLY A 103 2.54 -42.50 -2.03
C GLY A 103 2.88 -41.83 -3.36
N SER A 104 2.00 -40.97 -3.88
CA SER A 104 2.22 -40.12 -5.04
C SER A 104 2.38 -38.67 -4.61
N VAL A 105 3.33 -37.94 -5.21
CA VAL A 105 3.54 -36.51 -4.95
C VAL A 105 2.58 -35.69 -5.82
N ASN A 106 1.30 -35.77 -5.47
CA ASN A 106 0.24 -34.98 -6.09
C ASN A 106 0.26 -33.50 -5.63
N ALA A 107 -0.65 -32.68 -6.14
CA ALA A 107 -0.72 -31.25 -5.82
C ALA A 107 -0.70 -30.94 -4.31
N LEU A 108 -1.47 -31.69 -3.51
CA LEU A 108 -1.51 -31.51 -2.05
C LEU A 108 -0.16 -31.85 -1.41
N THR A 109 0.44 -32.97 -1.80
CA THR A 109 1.73 -33.41 -1.26
C THR A 109 2.84 -32.42 -1.63
N ARG A 110 2.83 -31.88 -2.86
CA ARG A 110 3.76 -30.83 -3.29
C ARG A 110 3.63 -29.57 -2.45
N ALA A 111 2.41 -29.13 -2.15
CA ALA A 111 2.19 -27.94 -1.34
C ALA A 111 2.87 -28.09 0.03
N TYR A 112 2.71 -29.24 0.69
CA TYR A 112 3.37 -29.52 1.96
C TYR A 112 4.89 -29.64 1.83
N ILE A 113 5.41 -30.34 0.82
CA ILE A 113 6.87 -30.47 0.61
C ILE A 113 7.49 -29.08 0.37
N ASN A 114 6.88 -28.27 -0.49
CA ASN A 114 7.34 -26.91 -0.77
C ASN A 114 7.30 -26.03 0.49
N LEU A 115 6.25 -26.15 1.30
CA LEU A 115 6.17 -25.45 2.59
C LEU A 115 7.28 -25.90 3.55
N ASP A 116 7.57 -27.19 3.62
CA ASP A 116 8.64 -27.74 4.46
C ASP A 116 10.05 -27.32 4.01
N ILE A 117 10.26 -27.17 2.69
CA ILE A 117 11.49 -26.62 2.11
C ILE A 117 11.62 -25.14 2.51
N LEU A 118 10.56 -24.35 2.34
CA LEU A 118 10.55 -22.93 2.69
C LEU A 118 10.77 -22.72 4.20
N THR A 119 10.16 -23.53 5.05
CA THR A 119 10.32 -23.44 6.51
C THR A 119 11.68 -23.94 7.01
N GLY A 120 12.27 -24.97 6.37
CA GLY A 120 13.63 -25.42 6.67
C GLY A 120 14.67 -24.32 6.44
N ILE A 121 14.52 -23.56 5.34
CA ILE A 121 15.38 -22.40 5.04
C ILE A 121 15.25 -21.28 6.09
N LEU A 122 14.07 -21.12 6.67
CA LEU A 122 13.83 -20.17 7.75
C LEU A 122 14.40 -20.65 9.10
N ALA A 123 14.53 -21.97 9.30
CA ALA A 123 15.02 -22.58 10.52
C ALA A 123 16.56 -22.69 10.60
N GLU A 124 17.25 -22.87 9.46
CA GLU A 124 18.74 -22.93 9.40
C GLU A 124 19.44 -21.59 9.67
N LYS A 125 18.69 -20.48 9.78
CA LYS A 125 19.20 -19.14 10.13
C LYS A 125 18.94 -18.78 11.60
N LYS A 126 19.30 -19.64 12.54
CA LYS A 126 19.34 -19.32 13.98
C LYS A 126 20.75 -19.49 14.55
N ASP A 127 21.55 -18.43 14.44
CA ASP A 127 22.55 -18.06 15.45
C ASP A 127 22.20 -16.64 15.94
N ASP A 128 22.49 -16.40 17.21
CA ASP A 128 21.90 -15.48 18.19
C ASP A 128 22.17 -13.98 17.95
N SER A 129 21.96 -13.52 16.71
CA SER A 129 21.53 -12.15 16.46
C SER A 129 20.07 -12.21 16.01
N THR A 130 19.16 -11.90 16.92
CA THR A 130 17.85 -11.34 16.61
C THR A 130 18.02 -9.99 15.91
N GLN A 131 18.56 -10.07 14.71
CA GLN A 131 18.18 -9.24 13.59
C GLN A 131 17.78 -10.27 12.53
N VAL A 132 16.51 -10.68 12.58
CA VAL A 132 15.72 -10.52 11.36
C VAL A 132 16.11 -9.12 10.93
N LYS A 133 16.89 -8.91 9.85
CA LYS A 133 16.74 -7.61 9.20
C LYS A 133 15.25 -7.63 8.93
N PRO A 134 14.42 -6.84 9.64
CA PRO A 134 13.00 -6.84 9.38
C PRO A 134 12.91 -6.60 7.86
N LEU A 135 11.83 -7.01 7.19
CA LEU A 135 11.51 -6.33 5.93
C LEU A 135 11.76 -4.84 6.23
N PRO A 136 12.81 -4.20 5.64
CA PRO A 136 13.68 -3.24 6.32
C PRO A 136 12.81 -2.46 7.25
N GLU A 137 13.00 -2.61 8.58
CA GLU A 137 12.12 -2.01 9.60
C GLU A 137 11.88 -0.61 9.12
N THR A 138 10.72 -0.37 8.49
CA THR A 138 10.78 0.63 7.43
C THR A 138 10.76 1.92 8.17
N ALA A 139 11.94 2.53 8.32
CA ALA A 139 12.28 3.30 9.51
C ALA A 139 11.06 4.10 9.91
N THR A 140 10.41 3.77 11.03
CA THR A 140 9.04 4.23 11.25
C THR A 140 9.01 5.76 11.18
N SER A 141 8.10 6.28 10.37
CA SER A 141 7.97 7.72 10.17
C SER A 141 7.59 8.40 11.49
N THR A 142 8.02 9.65 11.66
CA THR A 142 7.55 10.51 12.75
C THR A 142 6.04 10.78 12.68
N PHE A 143 5.42 10.47 11.53
CA PHE A 143 3.98 10.58 11.30
C PHE A 143 3.19 9.30 11.60
N TYR A 144 3.86 8.22 12.04
CA TYR A 144 3.19 7.02 12.51
C TYR A 144 2.22 7.34 13.65
N LYS A 145 0.99 6.81 13.56
CA LYS A 145 -0.16 7.13 14.44
C LYS A 145 -0.65 8.59 14.39
N LYS A 146 -0.01 9.47 13.63
CA LYS A 146 -0.47 10.85 13.38
C LYS A 146 -1.32 10.91 12.12
N ILE A 147 -0.91 10.22 11.05
CA ILE A 147 -1.71 10.00 9.85
C ILE A 147 -2.11 8.53 9.81
N ASP A 148 -3.40 8.26 9.61
CA ASP A 148 -3.91 6.90 9.41
C ASP A 148 -4.70 6.77 8.10
N ILE A 149 -4.67 5.58 7.53
CA ILE A 149 -5.61 5.15 6.49
C ILE A 149 -6.95 4.86 7.18
N SER A 150 -7.72 5.92 7.28
CA SER A 150 -9.04 5.97 7.92
C SER A 150 -10.16 5.30 7.10
N GLY A 151 -9.96 5.12 5.79
CA GLY A 151 -10.90 4.43 4.92
C GLY A 151 -10.18 3.76 3.75
N PHE A 152 -10.57 2.53 3.42
CA PHE A 152 -9.99 1.77 2.34
C PHE A 152 -11.04 0.84 1.71
N SER A 153 -11.27 0.99 0.41
CA SER A 153 -12.19 0.16 -0.37
C SER A 153 -11.56 -0.16 -1.71
N GLY A 154 -11.42 -1.45 -2.01
CA GLY A 154 -10.85 -1.94 -3.26
C GLY A 154 -11.49 -3.24 -3.76
N ARG A 155 -12.67 -3.60 -3.24
CA ARG A 155 -13.38 -4.85 -3.57
C ARG A 155 -14.24 -4.74 -4.84
N SER A 156 -13.86 -3.87 -5.78
CA SER A 156 -14.62 -3.61 -7.00
C SER A 156 -13.70 -3.48 -8.21
N LYS A 157 -14.14 -4.04 -9.33
CA LYS A 157 -13.50 -3.88 -10.65
C LYS A 157 -13.65 -2.50 -11.25
N ASP A 158 -14.55 -1.70 -10.71
CA ASP A 158 -14.73 -0.30 -11.12
C ASP A 158 -13.72 0.60 -10.39
N PRO A 159 -12.79 1.25 -11.10
CA PRO A 159 -11.78 2.13 -10.50
C PRO A 159 -12.40 3.32 -9.74
N LEU A 160 -13.61 3.76 -10.09
CA LEU A 160 -14.30 4.84 -9.38
C LEU A 160 -14.87 4.39 -8.02
N SER A 161 -15.01 3.08 -7.82
CA SER A 161 -15.40 2.48 -6.54
C SER A 161 -14.20 2.23 -5.62
N GLU A 162 -12.98 2.25 -6.15
CA GLU A 162 -11.74 2.12 -5.40
C GLU A 162 -11.34 3.45 -4.76
N HIS A 163 -11.27 3.49 -3.43
CA HIS A 163 -10.96 4.69 -2.69
C HIS A 163 -10.12 4.45 -1.45
N ILE A 164 -9.24 5.41 -1.19
CA ILE A 164 -8.41 5.50 0.01
C ILE A 164 -8.75 6.83 0.68
N THR A 165 -8.91 6.84 1.99
CA THR A 165 -9.02 8.08 2.76
C THR A 165 -8.00 8.06 3.89
N ILE A 166 -7.13 9.06 3.90
CA ILE A 166 -6.22 9.30 5.02
C ILE A 166 -6.71 10.47 5.87
N THR A 167 -6.49 10.38 7.18
CA THR A 167 -6.89 11.40 8.15
C THR A 167 -5.70 11.82 9.00
N ASN A 168 -5.59 13.12 9.27
CA ASN A 168 -4.68 13.63 10.30
C ASN A 168 -5.36 13.58 11.68
N ARG A 169 -4.82 12.74 12.57
CA ARG A 169 -5.31 12.51 13.94
C ARG A 169 -4.66 13.39 15.00
N THR A 170 -3.73 14.25 14.62
CA THR A 170 -3.14 15.22 15.54
C THR A 170 -4.17 16.28 15.95
N ARG A 171 -3.87 17.02 17.02
CA ARG A 171 -4.76 18.07 17.56
C ARG A 171 -4.33 19.48 17.19
N ASP A 172 -3.07 19.64 16.82
CA ASP A 172 -2.39 20.94 16.70
C ASP A 172 -1.38 21.02 15.54
N GLU A 173 -1.10 19.91 14.85
CA GLU A 173 -0.08 19.84 13.80
C GLU A 173 -0.71 19.75 12.41
N SER A 174 -0.25 20.59 11.48
CA SER A 174 -0.59 20.48 10.05
C SER A 174 0.52 19.69 9.33
N ILE A 175 0.15 18.62 8.64
CA ILE A 175 1.11 17.66 8.06
C ILE A 175 1.03 17.69 6.53
N PRO A 176 2.13 18.04 5.82
CA PRO A 176 2.20 17.95 4.37
C PRO A 176 2.34 16.49 3.92
N VAL A 177 1.49 16.06 3.00
CA VAL A 177 1.40 14.65 2.54
C VAL A 177 1.68 14.46 1.05
N THR A 178 1.85 15.54 0.28
CA THR A 178 2.26 15.43 -1.14
C THR A 178 3.59 14.69 -1.27
N GLY A 179 3.65 13.78 -2.25
CA GLY A 179 4.82 12.94 -2.52
C GLY A 179 4.93 11.70 -1.64
N TRP A 180 4.05 11.51 -0.66
CA TRP A 180 3.94 10.25 0.07
C TRP A 180 3.40 9.17 -0.86
N GLU A 181 3.75 7.91 -0.61
CA GLU A 181 3.43 6.80 -1.51
C GLU A 181 2.55 5.76 -0.82
N PHE A 182 1.55 5.27 -1.55
CA PHE A 182 0.85 4.03 -1.24
C PHE A 182 1.48 2.88 -2.02
N GLU A 183 1.72 1.76 -1.35
CA GLU A 183 2.23 0.52 -1.93
C GLU A 183 1.20 -0.59 -1.71
N THR A 184 0.78 -1.25 -2.80
CA THR A 184 -0.16 -2.39 -2.74
C THR A 184 0.59 -3.72 -2.57
N SER A 185 -0.12 -4.80 -2.25
CA SER A 185 0.45 -6.16 -2.18
C SER A 185 1.05 -6.65 -3.50
N LEU A 186 0.65 -6.05 -4.63
CA LEU A 186 1.20 -6.33 -5.97
C LEU A 186 2.48 -5.52 -6.26
N GLY A 187 2.92 -4.66 -5.35
CA GLY A 187 4.07 -3.77 -5.54
C GLY A 187 3.76 -2.52 -6.36
N THR A 188 2.49 -2.26 -6.68
CA THR A 188 2.08 -1.01 -7.35
C THR A 188 2.27 0.15 -6.39
N ARG A 189 2.95 1.21 -6.83
CA ARG A 189 3.15 2.43 -6.06
C ARG A 189 2.38 3.62 -6.62
N LEU A 190 1.78 4.39 -5.73
CA LEU A 190 1.01 5.59 -6.06
C LEU A 190 1.46 6.76 -5.19
N ALA A 191 2.00 7.80 -5.80
CA ALA A 191 2.34 9.02 -5.09
C ALA A 191 1.11 9.94 -4.93
N ILE A 192 1.00 10.59 -3.78
CA ILE A 192 0.03 11.66 -3.54
C ILE A 192 0.46 12.89 -4.36
N PRO A 193 -0.36 13.38 -5.31
CA PRO A 193 0.02 14.48 -6.18
C PRO A 193 -0.06 15.84 -5.46
N THR A 194 0.28 16.89 -6.18
CA THR A 194 -0.12 18.26 -5.85
C THR A 194 -1.59 18.49 -6.21
N ALA A 195 -2.23 19.46 -5.56
CA ALA A 195 -3.63 19.80 -5.81
C ALA A 195 -3.86 21.31 -5.82
N TYR A 196 -4.99 21.75 -6.37
CA TYR A 196 -5.41 23.15 -6.31
C TYR A 196 -5.96 23.46 -4.92
N ASN A 197 -5.26 24.32 -4.15
CA ASN A 197 -5.79 24.77 -2.86
C ASN A 197 -7.04 25.65 -3.06
N LEU A 198 -7.06 26.46 -4.12
CA LEU A 198 -8.23 27.21 -4.56
C LEU A 198 -8.52 26.89 -6.04
N PRO A 199 -9.42 25.91 -6.34
CA PRO A 199 -9.73 25.53 -7.70
C PRO A 199 -10.56 26.60 -8.43
N GLY A 200 -10.70 26.51 -9.75
CA GLY A 200 -11.73 27.25 -10.50
C GLY A 200 -11.58 28.77 -10.59
N VAL A 201 -10.45 29.33 -10.17
CA VAL A 201 -10.07 30.75 -10.38
C VAL A 201 -8.98 30.86 -11.46
N LEU A 202 -8.86 32.03 -12.10
CA LEU A 202 -7.91 32.24 -13.20
C LEU A 202 -6.45 32.01 -12.78
N ASP A 203 -6.08 32.46 -11.58
CA ASP A 203 -4.71 32.34 -11.05
C ASP A 203 -4.53 31.08 -10.17
N ALA A 204 -5.34 30.04 -10.40
CA ALA A 204 -5.26 28.81 -9.63
C ALA A 204 -3.94 28.09 -9.88
N SER A 205 -3.13 27.94 -8.83
CA SER A 205 -1.86 27.20 -8.88
C SER A 205 -1.95 25.88 -8.13
N LEU A 206 -1.26 24.87 -8.66
CA LEU A 206 -1.02 23.62 -7.94
C LEU A 206 -0.07 23.88 -6.76
N GLY A 207 -0.40 23.27 -5.62
CA GLY A 207 0.41 23.36 -4.40
C GLY A 207 0.43 22.04 -3.63
N PRO A 208 1.21 21.99 -2.53
CA PRO A 208 1.27 20.82 -1.68
C PRO A 208 -0.05 20.63 -0.92
N ILE A 209 -0.47 19.37 -0.79
CA ILE A 209 -1.57 18.96 0.05
C ILE A 209 -1.06 18.92 1.48
N THR A 210 -1.66 19.75 2.33
CA THR A 210 -1.38 19.81 3.76
C THR A 210 -2.65 19.51 4.53
N LEU A 211 -2.59 18.51 5.41
CA LEU A 211 -3.71 18.11 6.25
C LEU A 211 -3.63 18.85 7.58
N PRO A 212 -4.53 19.79 7.88
CA PRO A 212 -4.64 20.36 9.23
C PRO A 212 -5.12 19.30 10.24
N PRO A 213 -5.14 19.59 11.56
CA PRO A 213 -5.74 18.71 12.56
C PRO A 213 -7.17 18.28 12.17
N GLY A 214 -7.43 16.97 12.14
CA GLY A 214 -8.70 16.40 11.69
C GLY A 214 -8.93 16.43 10.16
N GLY A 215 -7.99 16.99 9.40
CA GLY A 215 -8.04 17.07 7.95
C GLY A 215 -7.99 15.72 7.26
N ARG A 216 -8.71 15.59 6.15
CA ARG A 216 -8.83 14.36 5.39
C ARG A 216 -8.42 14.56 3.94
N LEU A 217 -7.81 13.54 3.36
CA LEU A 217 -7.58 13.42 1.92
C LEU A 217 -8.26 12.15 1.43
N SER A 218 -9.21 12.31 0.52
CA SER A 218 -9.87 11.22 -0.18
C SER A 218 -9.29 11.07 -1.58
N ILE A 219 -8.76 9.89 -1.86
CA ILE A 219 -8.14 9.52 -3.12
C ILE A 219 -9.01 8.45 -3.78
N THR A 220 -9.43 8.71 -5.01
CA THR A 220 -10.15 7.76 -5.85
C THR A 220 -9.26 7.35 -7.02
N ILE A 221 -9.24 6.06 -7.34
CA ILE A 221 -8.33 5.53 -8.36
C ILE A 221 -8.78 5.93 -9.77
N GLY A 222 -10.09 5.90 -9.99
CA GLY A 222 -10.70 6.21 -11.28
C GLY A 222 -10.55 7.65 -11.77
N LYS A 223 -11.14 7.91 -12.95
CA LYS A 223 -11.00 9.16 -13.69
C LYS A 223 -12.05 10.20 -13.34
N GLN A 224 -11.58 11.43 -13.14
CA GLN A 224 -12.41 12.64 -13.03
C GLN A 224 -11.96 13.64 -14.09
N GLU A 225 -12.85 14.01 -15.02
CA GLU A 225 -12.49 14.88 -16.15
C GLU A 225 -12.27 16.33 -15.73
N LYS A 226 -13.07 16.82 -14.79
CA LYS A 226 -13.03 18.21 -14.31
C LYS A 226 -12.68 18.24 -12.84
N TYR A 227 -11.71 19.08 -12.48
CA TYR A 227 -11.24 19.26 -11.11
C TYR A 227 -10.76 17.94 -10.47
N PRO A 228 -9.73 17.28 -11.03
CA PRO A 228 -9.27 15.98 -10.54
C PRO A 228 -8.52 16.05 -9.21
N ALA A 229 -8.05 17.22 -8.76
CA ALA A 229 -7.30 17.34 -7.50
C ALA A 229 -7.48 18.73 -6.89
N PHE A 230 -8.21 18.85 -5.79
CA PHE A 230 -8.47 20.14 -5.13
C PHE A 230 -8.79 20.04 -3.64
N ARG A 231 -8.65 21.16 -2.94
CA ARG A 231 -9.17 21.35 -1.57
C ARG A 231 -10.60 21.85 -1.62
N GLU A 232 -11.46 21.25 -0.81
CA GLU A 232 -12.83 21.71 -0.65
C GLU A 232 -12.87 23.07 0.07
N ASN A 233 -13.86 23.88 -0.29
CA ASN A 233 -14.17 25.15 0.36
C ASN A 233 -15.69 25.36 0.33
N ILE A 234 -16.19 26.33 1.07
CA ILE A 234 -17.65 26.54 1.16
C ILE A 234 -18.33 26.84 -0.19
N CYS A 235 -17.59 27.14 -1.26
CA CYS A 235 -18.13 27.41 -2.59
C CYS A 235 -18.08 26.21 -3.56
N THR A 236 -17.34 25.14 -3.28
CA THR A 236 -17.07 24.05 -4.25
C THR A 236 -18.31 23.28 -4.69
N GLY A 237 -19.41 23.33 -3.92
CA GLY A 237 -20.66 22.70 -4.31
C GLY A 237 -21.20 23.17 -5.67
N TYR A 238 -20.87 24.39 -6.10
CA TYR A 238 -21.20 24.90 -7.45
C TYR A 238 -20.62 24.05 -8.58
N PHE A 239 -19.53 23.31 -8.36
CA PHE A 239 -18.97 22.42 -9.38
C PHE A 239 -19.91 21.27 -9.75
N THR A 240 -20.83 20.90 -8.85
CA THR A 240 -21.77 19.80 -9.08
C THR A 240 -22.82 20.08 -10.15
N GLU A 241 -22.96 21.35 -10.57
CA GLU A 241 -23.83 21.77 -11.67
C GLU A 241 -23.23 21.43 -13.05
N GLN A 242 -21.90 21.28 -13.13
CA GLN A 242 -21.18 21.08 -14.40
C GLN A 242 -20.53 19.71 -14.52
N THR A 243 -20.40 18.97 -13.42
CA THR A 243 -19.81 17.64 -13.39
C THR A 243 -20.34 16.85 -12.20
N LYS A 244 -20.38 15.52 -12.34
CA LYS A 244 -20.71 14.61 -11.25
C LYS A 244 -19.40 14.09 -10.66
N PHE A 245 -19.34 14.09 -9.33
CA PHE A 245 -18.20 13.53 -8.59
C PHE A 245 -18.59 12.18 -7.98
N THR A 246 -17.69 11.21 -8.09
CA THR A 246 -17.79 9.91 -7.43
C THR A 246 -16.47 9.68 -6.67
N PRO A 247 -16.48 9.70 -5.31
CA PRO A 247 -17.62 10.00 -4.44
C PRO A 247 -18.10 11.45 -4.57
N SER A 248 -19.35 11.70 -4.17
CA SER A 248 -19.94 13.03 -4.18
C SER A 248 -19.24 13.98 -3.20
N ILE A 249 -19.08 15.24 -3.58
CA ILE A 249 -18.58 16.32 -2.72
C ILE A 249 -19.73 17.05 -2.00
N SER A 250 -19.40 17.93 -1.05
CA SER A 250 -20.39 18.73 -0.31
C SER A 250 -21.18 19.66 -1.23
N LYS A 251 -22.47 19.82 -0.93
CA LYS A 251 -23.39 20.75 -1.60
C LYS A 251 -23.86 21.87 -0.66
N GLN A 252 -22.96 22.34 0.22
CA GLN A 252 -23.29 23.33 1.24
C GLN A 252 -22.68 24.70 0.92
N CYS A 253 -23.28 25.41 -0.03
CA CYS A 253 -22.85 26.78 -0.36
C CYS A 253 -23.47 27.82 0.57
N PRO A 254 -22.75 28.92 0.88
CA PRO A 254 -23.30 30.03 1.65
C PRO A 254 -24.47 30.66 0.90
N ARG A 255 -25.46 31.14 1.65
CA ARG A 255 -26.54 31.96 1.09
C ARG A 255 -26.17 33.43 1.26
N PRO A 256 -26.47 34.29 0.27
CA PRO A 256 -26.36 35.73 0.47
C PRO A 256 -27.25 36.19 1.63
N ASP A 257 -26.78 37.16 2.42
CA ASP A 257 -27.64 37.85 3.37
C ASP A 257 -28.47 38.89 2.63
N THR A 258 -29.75 38.60 2.41
CA THR A 258 -30.65 39.47 1.64
C THR A 258 -31.02 40.75 2.37
N ARG A 259 -30.71 40.87 3.67
CA ARG A 259 -30.93 42.09 4.45
C ARG A 259 -30.06 43.26 4.00
N ASP A 260 -28.91 42.97 3.39
CA ASP A 260 -28.01 43.99 2.83
C ASP A 260 -28.37 44.36 1.37
N LEU A 261 -29.38 43.71 0.80
CA LEU A 261 -29.76 43.81 -0.61
C LEU A 261 -31.05 44.59 -0.86
N LEU A 262 -31.50 45.39 0.12
CA LEU A 262 -32.75 46.16 0.02
C LEU A 262 -32.82 47.07 -1.21
N TYR A 263 -31.66 47.48 -1.75
CA TYR A 263 -31.57 48.28 -2.97
C TYR A 263 -32.03 47.55 -4.25
N LEU A 264 -32.11 46.21 -4.25
CA LEU A 264 -32.55 45.40 -5.39
C LEU A 264 -34.07 45.28 -5.51
N GLY A 265 -34.81 45.63 -4.46
CA GLY A 265 -36.28 45.52 -4.39
C GLY A 265 -36.81 44.11 -4.09
N ASP A 266 -38.03 44.06 -3.56
CA ASP A 266 -38.63 42.85 -2.98
C ASP A 266 -38.78 41.70 -3.97
N THR A 267 -39.13 41.99 -5.23
CA THR A 267 -39.27 40.97 -6.28
C THR A 267 -37.95 40.26 -6.56
N CYS A 268 -36.83 41.01 -6.55
CA CYS A 268 -35.51 40.45 -6.75
C CYS A 268 -35.07 39.61 -5.54
N ILE A 269 -35.24 40.14 -4.33
CA ILE A 269 -34.89 39.44 -3.10
C ILE A 269 -35.64 38.10 -3.02
N ALA A 270 -36.94 38.10 -3.31
CA ALA A 270 -37.75 36.88 -3.35
C ALA A 270 -37.31 35.90 -4.46
N ALA A 271 -36.72 36.39 -5.55
CA ALA A 271 -36.13 35.54 -6.59
C ALA A 271 -34.81 34.92 -6.13
N ILE A 272 -33.93 35.70 -5.49
CA ILE A 272 -32.65 35.23 -4.92
C ILE A 272 -32.91 34.15 -3.86
N ASP A 273 -33.87 34.36 -2.96
CA ASP A 273 -34.20 33.40 -1.89
C ASP A 273 -34.72 32.05 -2.41
N LYS A 274 -35.29 32.02 -3.62
CA LYS A 274 -35.76 30.81 -4.28
C LYS A 274 -34.64 30.02 -4.97
N VAL A 275 -33.48 30.64 -5.22
CA VAL A 275 -32.35 29.93 -5.81
C VAL A 275 -31.83 28.92 -4.79
N SER A 276 -31.78 27.66 -5.21
CA SER A 276 -31.23 26.59 -4.37
C SER A 276 -29.75 26.82 -4.09
N ARG A 277 -29.27 26.32 -2.95
CA ARG A 277 -27.84 26.43 -2.61
C ARG A 277 -27.00 25.75 -3.69
N CYS A 278 -25.85 26.33 -4.00
CA CYS A 278 -24.93 25.84 -5.02
C CYS A 278 -25.51 25.78 -6.44
N THR A 279 -26.59 26.52 -6.74
CA THR A 279 -27.19 26.57 -8.07
C THR A 279 -26.78 27.82 -8.81
N ILE A 280 -26.30 27.65 -10.04
CA ILE A 280 -25.98 28.77 -10.93
C ILE A 280 -27.29 29.26 -11.57
N PRO A 281 -27.67 30.54 -11.40
CA PRO A 281 -28.89 31.07 -12.01
C PRO A 281 -28.88 30.94 -13.53
N THR A 282 -30.06 30.64 -14.07
CA THR A 282 -30.32 30.43 -15.50
C THR A 282 -31.34 31.45 -16.02
N ALA A 283 -31.63 31.44 -17.32
CA ALA A 283 -32.61 32.32 -17.95
C ALA A 283 -33.97 32.38 -17.22
N THR A 284 -34.42 31.27 -16.64
CA THR A 284 -35.69 31.23 -15.88
C THR A 284 -35.64 32.06 -14.60
N HIS A 285 -34.47 32.20 -13.99
CA HIS A 285 -34.28 33.01 -12.79
C HIS A 285 -34.19 34.51 -13.13
N PHE A 286 -33.70 34.85 -14.32
CA PHE A 286 -33.58 36.23 -14.81
C PHE A 286 -34.89 36.78 -15.38
N PHE A 287 -35.86 35.90 -15.70
CA PHE A 287 -37.11 36.33 -16.31
C PHE A 287 -37.90 37.27 -15.39
N ALA A 288 -38.37 38.38 -15.96
CA ALA A 288 -39.09 39.43 -15.26
C ALA A 288 -38.32 40.07 -14.08
N GLN A 289 -36.99 39.98 -14.08
CA GLN A 289 -36.12 40.66 -13.10
C GLN A 289 -35.53 41.95 -13.68
N THR A 290 -35.13 42.86 -12.79
CA THR A 290 -34.38 44.06 -13.17
C THR A 290 -32.97 43.69 -13.65
N SER A 291 -32.33 44.61 -14.37
CA SER A 291 -30.96 44.43 -14.84
C SER A 291 -29.98 44.32 -13.67
N GLU A 292 -30.22 45.07 -12.61
CA GLU A 292 -29.49 45.12 -11.36
C GLU A 292 -29.57 43.78 -10.64
N CYS A 293 -30.77 43.20 -10.55
CA CYS A 293 -31.00 41.90 -9.95
C CYS A 293 -30.28 40.78 -10.70
N SER A 294 -30.43 40.78 -12.03
CA SER A 294 -29.78 39.79 -12.90
C SER A 294 -28.26 39.88 -12.80
N ASN A 295 -27.72 41.10 -12.82
CA ASN A 295 -26.28 41.35 -12.65
C ASN A 295 -25.79 40.85 -11.28
N TYR A 296 -26.52 41.15 -10.20
CA TYR A 296 -26.18 40.65 -8.88
C TYR A 296 -26.12 39.11 -8.86
N MET A 297 -27.15 38.44 -9.35
CA MET A 297 -27.19 36.98 -9.42
C MET A 297 -26.03 36.40 -10.23
N ILE A 298 -25.73 36.95 -11.41
CA ILE A 298 -24.62 36.50 -12.27
C ILE A 298 -23.26 36.69 -11.56
N GLN A 299 -23.08 37.81 -10.86
CA GLN A 299 -21.81 38.15 -10.23
C GLN A 299 -21.56 37.41 -8.92
N HIS A 300 -22.61 37.03 -8.18
CA HIS A 300 -22.49 36.52 -6.82
C HIS A 300 -22.91 35.04 -6.67
N LEU A 301 -23.92 34.57 -7.41
CA LEU A 301 -24.43 33.18 -7.31
C LEU A 301 -23.69 32.22 -8.25
N THR A 302 -22.36 32.29 -8.22
CA THR A 302 -21.47 31.41 -8.98
C THR A 302 -20.30 31.01 -8.08
N TYR A 303 -19.52 30.01 -8.49
CA TYR A 303 -18.28 29.67 -7.78
C TYR A 303 -17.36 30.89 -7.62
N ALA A 304 -17.07 31.59 -8.73
CA ALA A 304 -16.17 32.75 -8.72
C ALA A 304 -16.71 33.90 -7.86
N GLY A 305 -18.03 34.15 -7.91
CA GLY A 305 -18.69 35.14 -7.05
C GLY A 305 -18.57 34.80 -5.57
N CYS A 306 -18.96 33.57 -5.21
CA CYS A 306 -18.87 33.08 -3.84
C CYS A 306 -17.43 33.17 -3.29
N VAL A 307 -16.41 32.78 -4.08
CA VAL A 307 -15.01 32.89 -3.68
C VAL A 307 -14.60 34.36 -3.51
N ARG A 308 -14.98 35.24 -4.44
CA ARG A 308 -14.65 36.67 -4.33
C ARG A 308 -15.17 37.25 -3.01
N ASP A 309 -16.37 36.87 -2.61
CA ASP A 309 -17.06 37.43 -1.46
C ASP A 309 -16.62 36.80 -0.12
N ASN A 310 -16.19 35.53 -0.13
CA ASN A 310 -15.94 34.77 1.11
C ASN A 310 -14.50 34.28 1.32
N ARG A 311 -13.58 34.40 0.34
CA ARG A 311 -12.21 33.81 0.45
C ARG A 311 -11.39 34.28 1.65
N ASN A 312 -11.74 35.42 2.23
CA ASN A 312 -11.03 36.01 3.36
C ASN A 312 -11.61 35.58 4.72
N ASN A 313 -12.71 34.82 4.72
CA ASN A 313 -13.30 34.30 5.95
C ASN A 313 -12.41 33.20 6.53
N ALA A 314 -12.30 33.14 7.85
CA ALA A 314 -11.43 32.17 8.53
C ALA A 314 -11.87 30.71 8.30
N ASP A 315 -13.15 30.49 8.06
CA ASP A 315 -13.81 29.20 7.81
C ASP A 315 -14.03 28.92 6.31
N PHE A 316 -13.41 29.69 5.41
CA PHE A 316 -13.60 29.52 3.97
C PHE A 316 -13.15 28.15 3.46
N TYR A 317 -11.99 27.67 3.90
CA TYR A 317 -11.44 26.39 3.48
C TYR A 317 -11.92 25.25 4.37
N GLU A 318 -12.38 24.18 3.75
CA GLU A 318 -12.77 22.98 4.46
C GLU A 318 -11.54 22.09 4.74
N ASN A 319 -11.71 21.18 5.70
CA ASN A 319 -10.68 20.21 6.11
C ASN A 319 -10.73 18.93 5.25
N GLN A 320 -11.08 19.06 3.97
CA GLN A 320 -11.26 17.94 3.05
C GLN A 320 -10.54 18.22 1.73
N TRP A 321 -9.75 17.25 1.29
CA TRP A 321 -9.12 17.22 -0.03
C TRP A 321 -9.66 16.06 -0.84
N TYR A 322 -9.75 16.26 -2.15
CA TYR A 322 -10.14 15.22 -3.11
C TYR A 322 -9.09 15.10 -4.21
N VAL A 323 -8.76 13.86 -4.55
CA VAL A 323 -7.83 13.51 -5.63
C VAL A 323 -8.37 12.31 -6.40
N TRP A 324 -8.38 12.41 -7.72
CA TRP A 324 -8.61 11.32 -8.65
C TRP A 324 -7.33 11.02 -9.41
N LEU A 325 -6.88 9.77 -9.42
CA LEU A 325 -5.61 9.37 -10.04
C LEU A 325 -5.72 9.08 -11.54
N SER A 326 -6.90 9.26 -12.13
CA SER A 326 -7.15 9.11 -13.57
C SER A 326 -6.70 7.79 -14.15
N ARG A 327 -6.90 6.69 -13.39
CA ARG A 327 -6.68 5.33 -13.89
C ARG A 327 -7.95 4.79 -14.55
N ASP A 328 -7.74 3.99 -15.58
CA ASP A 328 -8.81 3.29 -16.31
C ASP A 328 -9.04 1.85 -15.80
N THR A 329 -8.19 1.35 -14.89
CA THR A 329 -8.24 -0.02 -14.36
C THR A 329 -8.12 -0.06 -12.85
N GLU A 330 -8.72 -1.09 -12.23
CA GLU A 330 -8.58 -1.38 -10.80
C GLU A 330 -7.10 -1.62 -10.46
N ILE A 331 -6.71 -1.35 -9.21
CA ILE A 331 -5.35 -1.57 -8.74
C ILE A 331 -5.28 -2.42 -7.46
N PHE A 332 -6.41 -2.60 -6.78
CA PHE A 332 -6.48 -3.41 -5.57
C PHE A 332 -6.98 -4.81 -5.88
N ARG A 333 -6.54 -5.78 -5.07
CA ARG A 333 -7.10 -7.12 -5.08
C ARG A 333 -8.49 -7.10 -4.49
N ASN A 334 -9.45 -7.70 -5.19
CA ASN A 334 -10.85 -7.70 -4.74
C ASN A 334 -11.16 -8.53 -3.48
N ILE A 335 -10.26 -9.42 -3.05
CA ILE A 335 -10.48 -10.36 -1.94
C ILE A 335 -9.66 -9.97 -0.72
N HIS A 336 -8.34 -10.03 -0.85
CA HIS A 336 -7.37 -9.66 0.16
C HIS A 336 -6.37 -8.70 -0.42
N GLU A 337 -6.31 -7.50 0.14
CA GLU A 337 -5.35 -6.47 -0.24
C GLU A 337 -4.68 -5.92 1.01
N THR A 338 -3.41 -5.56 0.85
CA THR A 338 -2.63 -4.86 1.87
C THR A 338 -2.16 -3.55 1.25
N LEU A 339 -2.49 -2.45 1.91
CA LEU A 339 -2.11 -1.10 1.50
C LEU A 339 -1.20 -0.49 2.55
N ILE A 340 0.03 -0.16 2.14
CA ILE A 340 1.04 0.44 3.00
C ILE A 340 1.21 1.90 2.59
N LEU A 341 1.12 2.82 3.56
CA LEU A 341 1.43 4.23 3.37
C LEU A 341 2.86 4.52 3.83
N ARG A 342 3.62 5.22 2.99
CA ARG A 342 4.99 5.66 3.26
C ARG A 342 5.13 7.17 3.08
N ASP A 343 5.95 7.80 3.91
CA ASP A 343 6.27 9.22 3.74
C ASP A 343 7.24 9.46 2.57
N VAL A 344 7.56 10.72 2.31
CA VAL A 344 8.48 11.13 1.23
C VAL A 344 9.90 10.55 1.33
N ALA A 345 10.33 10.12 2.53
CA ALA A 345 11.62 9.46 2.74
C ALA A 345 11.51 7.92 2.60
N GLY A 346 10.35 7.41 2.19
CA GLY A 346 10.06 5.97 2.07
C GLY A 346 9.82 5.27 3.41
N LYS A 347 9.65 6.02 4.50
CA LYS A 347 9.45 5.50 5.86
C LYS A 347 8.00 5.09 6.09
N PHE A 348 7.77 4.06 6.88
CA PHE A 348 6.42 3.54 7.12
C PHE A 348 5.57 4.50 7.99
N VAL A 349 4.34 4.76 7.55
CA VAL A 349 3.40 5.64 8.25
C VAL A 349 2.19 4.85 8.78
N ASP A 350 1.55 4.03 7.95
CA ASP A 350 0.40 3.22 8.35
C ASP A 350 0.16 2.06 7.37
N GLU A 351 -0.68 1.10 7.78
CA GLU A 351 -1.07 -0.06 6.99
C GLU A 351 -2.54 -0.41 7.21
N ARG A 352 -3.21 -0.80 6.11
CA ARG A 352 -4.56 -1.35 6.15
C ARG A 352 -4.69 -2.58 5.27
N GLU A 353 -5.55 -3.47 5.70
CA GLU A 353 -5.90 -4.70 5.00
C GLU A 353 -7.41 -4.95 5.06
N TYR A 354 -7.90 -5.81 4.17
CA TYR A 354 -9.26 -6.32 4.21
C TYR A 354 -9.37 -7.77 3.73
#